data_AF-A0A0R1S544-F1
#
_entry.id   AF-A0A0R1S544-F1
#
_cell.length_a   1.000
_cell.length_b   1.000
_cell.length_c   1.000
_cell.angle_alpha   90.00
_cell.angle_beta   90.00
_cell.angle_gamma   90.00
#
_symmetry.space_group_name_H-M   'P 1'
#
loop_
_entity.id
_entity.type
_entity.pdbx_description
1 polymer ?
#
loop_
_entity_poly.entity_id
_entity_poly.type
_entity_poly.pdbx_seq_one_letter_code
_entity_poly.pdbx_strand_id
1 'polypeptide(L)'
;MLVPDNVRLHHKLNLTIDADSSHPEALTVVTVMGSNSRLSLNQDIEVSGMANCVSVIVDGTVGTSSQLNATTIVRSHQQVDMTIVANQELSAKASNNWSVMAATKGALLGDVKVNLNQTGSRAELSTLGISEDQEVGLPTEVNHLAPHTVSKVNV
;
A
#
# COMPACT_ATOMS: atom_id res chain seq x y z
N MET A 1 8.34 -4.24 -8.28
CA MET A 1 9.66 -3.71 -7.97
C MET A 1 10.41 -4.67 -7.05
N LEU A 2 11.66 -4.96 -7.36
CA LEU A 2 12.53 -5.82 -6.54
C LEU A 2 13.71 -4.99 -6.01
N VAL A 3 13.92 -4.99 -4.70
CA VAL A 3 15.12 -4.45 -4.06
C VAL A 3 15.94 -5.64 -3.54
N PRO A 4 17.15 -5.90 -4.06
CA PRO A 4 17.99 -7.01 -3.60
C PRO A 4 18.43 -6.87 -2.13
N ASP A 5 19.06 -7.91 -1.60
CA ASP A 5 19.69 -7.90 -0.28
C ASP A 5 20.81 -6.85 -0.18
N ASN A 6 20.97 -6.27 1.01
CA ASN A 6 22.03 -5.32 1.36
C ASN A 6 22.03 -4.03 0.50
N VAL A 7 20.89 -3.66 -0.06
CA VAL A 7 20.72 -2.45 -0.86
C VAL A 7 20.12 -1.32 -0.03
N ARG A 8 20.77 -0.17 -0.03
CA ARG A 8 20.24 1.04 0.60
C ARG A 8 20.03 2.10 -0.48
N LEU A 9 18.77 2.40 -0.73
CA LEU A 9 18.39 3.50 -1.61
C LEU A 9 18.27 4.77 -0.76
N HIS A 10 19.19 5.71 -0.99
CA HIS A 10 19.27 6.95 -0.23
C HIS A 10 18.25 8.00 -0.69
N HIS A 11 17.73 7.86 -1.91
CA HIS A 11 16.72 8.74 -2.47
C HIS A 11 15.36 8.06 -2.46
N LYS A 12 14.29 8.86 -2.27
CA LYS A 12 12.91 8.37 -2.41
C LYS A 12 12.67 8.02 -3.88
N LEU A 13 12.23 6.78 -4.14
CA LEU A 13 11.75 6.39 -5.46
C LEU A 13 10.32 6.85 -5.64
N ASN A 14 9.98 7.32 -6.84
CA ASN A 14 8.61 7.68 -7.19
C ASN A 14 8.16 6.77 -8.33
N LEU A 15 7.08 6.04 -8.10
CA LEU A 15 6.32 5.30 -9.10
C LEU A 15 5.05 6.10 -9.37
N THR A 16 4.86 6.49 -10.63
CA THR A 16 3.64 7.13 -11.09
C THR A 16 3.00 6.22 -12.13
N ILE A 17 1.72 5.92 -11.96
CA ILE A 17 0.92 5.15 -12.90
C ILE A 17 -0.27 6.03 -13.28
N ASP A 18 -0.43 6.28 -14.57
CA ASP A 18 -1.62 6.91 -15.15
C ASP A 18 -2.35 5.83 -15.96
N ALA A 19 -3.50 5.41 -15.44
CA ALA A 19 -4.32 4.35 -16.00
C ALA A 19 -5.54 4.97 -16.66
N ASP A 20 -5.49 5.16 -17.98
CA ASP A 20 -6.60 5.63 -18.80
C ASP A 20 -7.34 4.43 -19.40
N SER A 21 -8.56 4.18 -18.93
CA SER A 21 -9.37 3.06 -19.41
C SER A 21 -10.82 3.44 -19.64
N SER A 22 -11.41 2.86 -20.68
CA SER A 22 -12.85 2.93 -20.98
C SER A 22 -13.63 1.69 -20.52
N HIS A 23 -12.96 0.75 -19.84
CA HIS A 23 -13.53 -0.50 -19.35
C HIS A 23 -13.06 -0.76 -17.92
N PRO A 24 -13.71 -1.66 -17.16
CA PRO A 24 -13.22 -2.03 -15.83
C PRO A 24 -11.74 -2.44 -15.85
N GLU A 25 -10.97 -1.95 -14.89
CA GLU A 25 -9.52 -2.16 -14.84
C GLU A 25 -9.07 -2.78 -13.52
N ALA A 26 -8.02 -3.59 -13.60
CA ALA A 26 -7.36 -4.20 -12.44
C ALA A 26 -5.85 -3.93 -12.53
N LEU A 27 -5.34 -3.16 -11.58
CA LEU A 27 -3.92 -2.83 -11.48
C LEU A 27 -3.30 -3.60 -10.31
N THR A 28 -2.08 -4.10 -10.49
CA THR A 28 -1.32 -4.74 -9.43
C THR A 28 0.08 -4.15 -9.33
N VAL A 29 0.44 -3.69 -8.13
CA VAL A 29 1.77 -3.19 -7.81
C VAL A 29 2.36 -4.06 -6.71
N VAL A 30 3.48 -4.72 -7.03
CA VAL A 30 4.18 -5.59 -6.06
C VAL A 30 5.53 -5.00 -5.69
N THR A 31 5.84 -4.92 -4.40
CA THR A 31 7.16 -4.52 -3.89
C THR A 31 7.80 -5.64 -3.08
N VAL A 32 8.95 -6.15 -3.52
CA VAL A 32 9.70 -7.20 -2.81
C VAL A 32 11.03 -6.62 -2.35
N MET A 33 11.27 -6.58 -1.05
CA MET A 33 12.54 -6.14 -0.46
C MET A 33 13.31 -7.32 0.14
N GLY A 34 14.55 -7.48 -0.32
CA GLY A 34 15.54 -8.36 0.27
C GLY A 34 15.96 -7.93 1.68
N SER A 35 16.76 -8.76 2.33
CA SER A 35 17.23 -8.56 3.71
C SER A 35 18.26 -7.44 3.82
N ASN A 36 18.31 -6.81 5.00
CA ASN A 36 19.21 -5.69 5.34
C ASN A 36 19.12 -4.48 4.39
N SER A 37 17.96 -4.30 3.74
CA SER A 37 17.76 -3.27 2.72
C SER A 37 16.92 -2.11 3.24
N ARG A 38 17.05 -0.94 2.58
CA ARG A 38 16.30 0.27 2.93
C ARG A 38 15.76 0.96 1.69
N LEU A 39 14.47 1.30 1.74
CA LEU A 39 13.75 1.94 0.64
C LEU A 39 12.78 2.98 1.19
N SER A 40 12.75 4.14 0.53
CA SER A 40 11.65 5.09 0.64
C SER A 40 10.93 5.14 -0.71
N LEU A 41 9.62 4.94 -0.74
CA LEU A 41 8.82 4.79 -1.95
C LEU A 41 7.59 5.72 -1.92
N ASN A 42 7.34 6.40 -3.03
CA ASN A 42 6.07 7.03 -3.35
C ASN A 42 5.41 6.23 -4.48
N GLN A 43 4.15 5.86 -4.32
CA GLN A 43 3.31 5.30 -5.37
C GLN A 43 2.15 6.26 -5.56
N ASP A 44 2.06 6.89 -6.72
CA ASP A 44 0.94 7.75 -7.13
C ASP A 44 0.26 7.08 -8.31
N ILE A 45 -0.97 6.63 -8.09
CA ILE A 45 -1.77 5.89 -9.06
C ILE A 45 -2.97 6.76 -9.38
N GLU A 46 -2.96 7.33 -10.57
CA GLU A 46 -4.06 8.12 -11.11
C GLU A 46 -4.86 7.26 -12.07
N VAL A 47 -6.16 7.16 -11.81
CA VAL A 47 -7.12 6.47 -12.67
C VAL A 47 -7.88 7.56 -13.42
N SER A 48 -7.79 7.49 -14.74
CA SER A 48 -8.43 8.39 -15.69
C SER A 48 -9.27 7.57 -16.71
N GLY A 49 -9.96 8.24 -17.63
CA GLY A 49 -10.86 7.58 -18.59
C GLY A 49 -12.27 7.33 -18.07
N MET A 50 -13.09 6.58 -18.83
CA MET A 50 -14.52 6.38 -18.60
C MET A 50 -14.88 5.05 -17.92
N ALA A 51 -13.91 4.37 -17.31
CA ALA A 51 -14.17 3.14 -16.56
C ALA A 51 -15.18 3.40 -15.43
N ASN A 52 -16.15 2.51 -15.26
CA ASN A 52 -17.13 2.61 -14.17
C ASN A 52 -16.65 1.96 -12.86
N CYS A 53 -15.66 1.07 -12.93
CA CYS A 53 -15.10 0.37 -11.78
C CYS A 53 -13.61 0.10 -11.97
N VAL A 54 -12.81 0.28 -10.92
CA VAL A 54 -11.37 -0.05 -10.92
C VAL A 54 -10.98 -0.76 -9.63
N SER A 55 -10.10 -1.75 -9.77
CA SER A 55 -9.47 -2.45 -8.65
C SER A 55 -7.96 -2.21 -8.64
N VAL A 56 -7.41 -1.92 -7.47
CA VAL A 56 -5.97 -1.72 -7.28
C VAL A 56 -5.48 -2.63 -6.18
N ILE A 57 -4.52 -3.48 -6.51
CA ILE A 57 -3.83 -4.36 -5.58
C ILE A 57 -2.43 -3.81 -5.33
N VAL A 58 -2.07 -3.58 -4.06
CA VAL A 58 -0.74 -3.13 -3.65
C VAL A 58 -0.18 -4.12 -2.63
N ASP A 59 0.66 -5.03 -3.09
CA ASP A 59 1.24 -6.06 -2.25
C ASP A 59 2.74 -5.84 -2.05
N GLY A 60 3.27 -6.34 -0.93
CA GLY A 60 4.69 -6.39 -0.75
C GLY A 60 5.21 -7.24 0.38
N THR A 61 6.51 -7.47 0.34
CA THR A 61 7.26 -8.18 1.37
C THR A 61 8.47 -7.36 1.79
N VAL A 62 8.69 -7.28 3.10
CA VAL A 62 9.84 -6.59 3.69
C VAL A 62 10.74 -7.61 4.38
N GLY A 63 11.91 -7.83 3.77
CA GLY A 63 12.89 -8.81 4.22
C GLY A 63 13.49 -8.51 5.60
N THR A 64 14.18 -9.49 6.17
CA THR A 64 14.73 -9.45 7.52
C THR A 64 15.62 -8.22 7.75
N SER A 65 15.46 -7.57 8.90
CA SER A 65 16.23 -6.36 9.30
C SER A 65 16.20 -5.22 8.26
N SER A 66 15.14 -5.14 7.45
CA SER A 66 14.97 -4.12 6.42
C SER A 66 13.98 -3.05 6.84
N GLN A 67 14.01 -1.92 6.13
CA GLN A 67 13.12 -0.79 6.39
C GLN A 67 12.46 -0.30 5.11
N LEU A 68 11.13 -0.30 5.10
CA LEU A 68 10.29 0.34 4.09
C LEU A 68 9.65 1.61 4.69
N ASN A 69 9.79 2.74 4.00
CA ASN A 69 8.92 3.90 4.20
C ASN A 69 8.14 4.13 2.90
N ALA A 70 6.83 3.93 2.91
CA ALA A 70 6.01 3.98 1.71
C ALA A 70 4.84 4.95 1.86
N THR A 71 4.48 5.59 0.75
CA THR A 71 3.22 6.30 0.59
C THR A 71 2.57 5.79 -0.68
N THR A 72 1.33 5.33 -0.57
CA THR A 72 0.51 4.87 -1.68
C THR A 72 -0.70 5.78 -1.78
N ILE A 73 -0.84 6.46 -2.91
CA ILE A 73 -1.97 7.32 -3.23
C ILE A 73 -2.65 6.72 -4.46
N VAL A 74 -3.93 6.42 -4.34
CA VAL A 74 -4.78 6.00 -5.45
C VAL A 74 -5.89 7.02 -5.61
N ARG A 75 -6.04 7.60 -6.79
CA ARG A 75 -7.04 8.66 -7.01
C ARG A 75 -7.72 8.55 -8.35
N SER A 76 -9.03 8.82 -8.35
CA SER A 76 -9.82 9.07 -9.56
C SER A 76 -10.54 10.40 -9.42
N HIS A 77 -10.49 11.22 -10.48
CA HIS A 77 -11.27 12.46 -10.55
C HIS A 77 -12.63 12.28 -11.22
N GLN A 78 -12.94 11.06 -11.66
CA GLN A 78 -14.20 10.70 -12.30
C GLN A 78 -15.07 9.86 -11.35
N GLN A 79 -16.35 9.73 -11.70
CA GLN A 79 -17.30 8.90 -10.96
C GLN A 79 -17.04 7.41 -11.24
N VAL A 80 -16.15 6.83 -10.45
CA VAL A 80 -15.67 5.44 -10.59
C VAL A 80 -15.77 4.72 -9.24
N ASP A 81 -16.39 3.56 -9.21
CA ASP A 81 -16.34 2.71 -8.01
C ASP A 81 -14.94 2.11 -7.90
N MET A 82 -14.30 2.27 -6.74
CA MET A 82 -12.92 1.87 -6.52
C MET A 82 -12.84 0.78 -5.47
N THR A 83 -12.11 -0.29 -5.77
CA THR A 83 -11.69 -1.29 -4.78
C THR A 83 -10.18 -1.24 -4.59
N ILE A 84 -9.70 -1.14 -3.35
CA ILE A 84 -8.27 -1.21 -3.03
C ILE A 84 -7.96 -2.37 -2.08
N VAL A 85 -7.06 -3.26 -2.47
CA VAL A 85 -6.53 -4.30 -1.58
C VAL A 85 -5.05 -4.06 -1.41
N ALA A 86 -4.59 -3.86 -0.19
CA ALA A 86 -3.23 -3.44 0.06
C ALA A 86 -2.62 -4.26 1.21
N ASN A 87 -1.59 -5.06 0.95
CA ASN A 87 -0.99 -5.95 1.95
C ASN A 87 0.53 -5.78 2.04
N GLN A 88 1.09 -5.85 3.25
CA GLN A 88 2.53 -5.92 3.48
C GLN A 88 2.91 -7.03 4.46
N GLU A 89 3.80 -7.92 4.04
CA GLU A 89 4.31 -9.03 4.84
C GLU A 89 5.69 -8.70 5.41
N LEU A 90 5.85 -8.68 6.74
CA LEU A 90 7.10 -8.29 7.39
C LEU A 90 7.84 -9.49 8.00
N SER A 91 9.10 -9.64 7.59
CA SER A 91 10.04 -10.62 8.16
C SER A 91 10.67 -10.15 9.47
N ALA A 92 11.54 -10.97 10.07
CA ALA A 92 12.11 -10.72 11.39
C ALA A 92 12.82 -9.37 11.46
N LYS A 93 12.55 -8.59 12.51
CA LYS A 93 13.16 -7.27 12.75
C LYS A 93 12.96 -6.25 11.61
N ALA A 94 12.08 -6.52 10.65
CA ALA A 94 11.74 -5.58 9.60
C ALA A 94 10.89 -4.43 10.16
N SER A 95 11.01 -3.23 9.57
CA SER A 95 10.14 -2.11 9.86
C SER A 95 9.43 -1.61 8.60
N ASN A 96 8.16 -1.26 8.75
CA ASN A 96 7.36 -0.62 7.71
C ASN A 96 6.69 0.63 8.29
N ASN A 97 6.85 1.77 7.62
CA ASN A 97 6.03 2.95 7.83
C ASN A 97 5.27 3.23 6.54
N TRP A 98 3.96 3.03 6.55
CA TRP A 98 3.16 3.03 5.33
C TRP A 98 1.92 3.89 5.49
N SER A 99 1.73 4.82 4.55
CA SER A 99 0.49 5.55 4.40
C SER A 99 -0.23 5.09 3.13
N VAL A 100 -1.50 4.72 3.25
CA VAL A 100 -2.38 4.39 2.12
C VAL A 100 -3.51 5.40 2.04
N MET A 101 -3.64 6.07 0.91
CA MET A 101 -4.69 7.05 0.66
C MET A 101 -5.43 6.65 -0.61
N ALA A 102 -6.75 6.59 -0.54
CA ALA A 102 -7.59 6.31 -1.68
C ALA A 102 -8.69 7.38 -1.79
N ALA A 103 -8.88 7.93 -2.98
CA ALA A 103 -9.86 8.96 -3.25
C ALA A 103 -10.59 8.70 -4.57
N THR A 104 -11.91 8.78 -4.57
CA THR A 104 -12.73 8.66 -5.79
C THR A 104 -14.00 9.49 -5.66
N LYS A 105 -14.73 9.70 -6.77
CA LYS A 105 -16.10 10.24 -6.72
C LYS A 105 -17.19 9.16 -6.66
N GLY A 106 -16.84 7.89 -6.89
CA GLY A 106 -17.74 6.75 -6.72
C GLY A 106 -17.64 6.13 -5.32
N ALA A 107 -18.21 4.93 -5.13
CA ALA A 107 -18.04 4.19 -3.90
C ALA A 107 -16.57 3.74 -3.74
N LEU A 108 -16.06 3.75 -2.52
CA LEU A 108 -14.71 3.27 -2.20
C LEU A 108 -14.82 2.09 -1.25
N LEU A 109 -14.39 0.92 -1.70
CA LEU A 109 -14.23 -0.27 -0.87
C LEU A 109 -12.76 -0.68 -0.83
N GLY A 110 -12.36 -1.39 0.23
CA GLY A 110 -11.01 -1.90 0.30
C GLY A 110 -10.70 -2.74 1.50
N ASP A 111 -9.42 -3.07 1.62
CA ASP A 111 -8.83 -3.85 2.71
C ASP A 111 -7.33 -3.53 2.77
N VAL A 112 -6.87 -3.00 3.90
CA VAL A 112 -5.46 -2.61 4.10
C VAL A 112 -4.88 -3.38 5.28
N LYS A 113 -3.88 -4.22 5.01
CA LYS A 113 -3.29 -5.13 6.00
C LYS A 113 -1.78 -5.03 6.07
N VAL A 114 -1.25 -5.14 7.29
CA VAL A 114 0.17 -5.40 7.52
C VAL A 114 0.32 -6.62 8.42
N ASN A 115 1.04 -7.63 7.95
CA ASN A 115 1.25 -8.89 8.65
C ASN A 115 2.66 -8.93 9.25
N LEU A 116 2.73 -8.94 10.58
CA LEU A 116 3.96 -9.01 11.36
C LEU A 116 4.33 -10.48 11.61
N ASN A 117 4.85 -11.15 10.57
CA ASN A 117 5.00 -12.61 10.53
C ASN A 117 6.10 -13.19 11.41
N GLN A 118 7.08 -12.38 11.80
CA GLN A 118 8.28 -12.86 12.48
C GLN A 118 8.72 -11.92 13.59
N THR A 119 9.47 -12.48 14.54
CA THR A 119 9.83 -11.82 15.80
C THR A 119 10.50 -10.46 15.59
N GLY A 120 10.07 -9.49 16.38
CA GLY A 120 10.68 -8.16 16.42
C GLY A 120 10.33 -7.24 15.23
N SER A 121 9.45 -7.66 14.32
CA SER A 121 8.97 -6.79 13.24
C SER A 121 8.04 -5.69 13.75
N ARG A 122 8.02 -4.56 13.03
CA ARG A 122 7.31 -3.35 13.47
C ARG A 122 6.59 -2.67 12.31
N ALA A 123 5.39 -2.15 12.56
CA ALA A 123 4.65 -1.37 11.56
C ALA A 123 4.09 -0.07 12.13
N GLU A 124 4.15 1.00 11.34
CA GLU A 124 3.26 2.15 11.47
C GLU A 124 2.42 2.22 10.20
N LEU A 125 1.10 2.19 10.37
CA LEU A 125 0.13 2.19 9.27
C LEU A 125 -0.78 3.40 9.42
N SER A 126 -0.91 4.19 8.36
CA SER A 126 -1.87 5.27 8.29
C SER A 126 -2.75 5.11 7.07
N THR A 127 -4.06 5.28 7.21
CA THR A 127 -5.00 5.11 6.08
C THR A 127 -5.97 6.26 5.98
N LEU A 128 -6.35 6.62 4.75
CA LEU A 128 -7.41 7.60 4.50
C LEU A 128 -8.20 7.21 3.26
N GLY A 129 -9.53 7.09 3.41
CA GLY A 129 -10.46 6.91 2.30
C GLY A 129 -11.31 8.16 2.12
N ILE A 130 -11.46 8.63 0.88
CA ILE A 130 -12.29 9.79 0.52
C ILE A 130 -13.22 9.40 -0.63
N SER A 131 -14.51 9.69 -0.47
CA SER A 131 -15.50 9.61 -1.53
C SER A 131 -16.37 10.88 -1.58
N GLU A 132 -16.79 11.30 -2.79
CA GLU A 132 -17.79 12.36 -2.96
C GLU A 132 -19.20 11.77 -2.81
N ASP A 133 -19.83 11.99 -1.66
CA ASP A 133 -21.24 11.63 -1.37
C ASP A 133 -21.61 10.14 -1.53
N GLN A 134 -20.63 9.23 -1.60
CA GLN A 134 -20.83 7.77 -1.62
C GLN A 134 -20.18 7.07 -0.42
N GLU A 135 -20.38 5.76 -0.32
CA GLU A 135 -19.85 4.93 0.76
C GLU A 135 -18.31 4.84 0.71
N VAL A 136 -17.71 4.84 1.91
CA VAL A 136 -16.28 4.54 2.12
C VAL A 136 -16.16 3.39 3.12
N GLY A 137 -15.67 2.25 2.64
CA GLY A 137 -15.27 1.10 3.44
C GLY A 137 -13.80 0.79 3.23
N LEU A 138 -12.93 1.21 4.16
CA LEU A 138 -11.49 0.93 4.10
C LEU A 138 -10.99 0.28 5.41
N PRO A 139 -11.44 -0.95 5.73
CA PRO A 139 -10.95 -1.69 6.89
C PRO A 139 -9.42 -1.76 6.87
N THR A 140 -8.84 -1.54 8.04
CA THR A 140 -7.41 -1.37 8.24
C THR A 140 -6.97 -2.22 9.42
N GLU A 141 -6.02 -3.11 9.20
CA GLU A 141 -5.59 -4.10 10.19
C GLU A 141 -4.07 -4.26 10.22
N VAL A 142 -3.52 -4.47 11.42
CA VAL A 142 -2.15 -4.94 11.61
C VAL A 142 -2.16 -6.23 12.42
N ASN A 143 -1.72 -7.32 11.80
CA ASN A 143 -1.76 -8.65 12.38
C ASN A 143 -0.44 -8.99 13.10
N HIS A 144 -0.53 -9.30 14.38
CA HIS A 144 0.61 -9.70 15.21
C HIS A 144 0.74 -11.23 15.24
N LEU A 145 1.49 -11.79 14.30
CA LEU A 145 1.59 -13.24 14.09
C LEU A 145 2.83 -13.87 14.76
N ALA A 146 3.70 -13.06 15.35
CA ALA A 146 4.90 -13.51 16.06
C ALA A 146 5.16 -12.70 17.35
N PRO A 147 5.96 -13.24 18.30
CA PRO A 147 6.32 -12.55 19.53
C PRO A 147 7.09 -11.24 19.30
N HIS A 148 7.01 -10.31 20.26
CA HIS A 148 7.77 -9.04 20.28
C HIS A 148 7.56 -8.16 19.06
N THR A 149 6.41 -8.28 18.41
CA THR A 149 5.97 -7.41 17.31
C THR A 149 5.34 -6.15 17.87
N VAL A 150 5.47 -5.02 17.15
CA VAL A 150 4.95 -3.72 17.59
C VAL A 150 4.23 -3.02 16.44
N SER A 151 3.10 -2.40 16.72
CA SER A 151 2.36 -1.63 15.72
C SER A 151 1.87 -0.29 16.25
N LYS A 152 1.59 0.61 15.32
CA LYS A 152 0.80 1.82 15.52
C LYS A 152 -0.09 2.00 14.29
N VAL A 153 -1.37 2.28 14.51
CA VAL A 153 -2.37 2.46 13.45
C VAL A 153 -3.02 3.83 13.61
N ASN A 154 -3.05 4.61 12.54
CA ASN A 154 -3.77 5.88 12.45
C ASN A 154 -4.80 5.78 11.32
N VAL A 155 -6.08 5.89 11.66
CA VAL A 155 -7.22 5.80 10.73
C VAL A 155 -8.01 7.10 10.75
#